data_AF-A0A1J3E2D2-F1
#
_entry.id   AF-A0A1J3E2D2-F1
#
_cell.length_a   1.000
_cell.length_b   1.000
_cell.length_c   1.000
_cell.angle_alpha   90.00
_cell.angle_beta   90.00
_cell.angle_gamma   90.00
#
_symmetry.space_group_name_H-M   'P 1'
#
loop_
_entity.id
_entity.type
_entity.pdbx_description
1 polymer ?
#
loop_
_entity_poly.entity_id
_entity_poly.type
_entity_poly.pdbx_seq_one_letter_code
_entity_poly.pdbx_strand_id
1 'polypeptide(L)'
;ADHTLFTLQSQEGIIVILIYVDDIIISGNDKVGIQETKAYLKSVFEIKDLGELKYFLGIEVCRSKEGLFLSQRKYTIDLLNETGKLGAKAAKTPLEDAYKNHQAEDENDQPFDDAKLYRKIVGKLI
;
A
#
# COMPACT_ATOMS: atom_id res chain seq x y z
N ALA A 1 11.94 -18.27 0.84
CA ALA A 1 11.09 -17.20 0.30
C ALA A 1 9.69 -17.54 0.72
N ASP A 2 9.07 -16.75 1.59
CA ASP A 2 7.71 -17.02 2.03
C ASP A 2 6.75 -16.61 0.93
N HIS A 3 5.91 -17.56 0.51
CA HIS A 3 4.92 -17.30 -0.53
C HIS A 3 3.82 -16.42 0.05
N THR A 4 3.64 -15.22 -0.51
CA THR A 4 2.58 -14.28 -0.13
C THR A 4 1.35 -14.40 -1.02
N LEU A 5 1.49 -15.03 -2.19
CA LEU A 5 0.43 -15.24 -3.17
C LEU A 5 0.11 -16.72 -3.28
N PHE A 6 -1.15 -17.08 -3.04
CA PHE A 6 -1.68 -18.42 -3.16
C PHE A 6 -2.78 -18.44 -4.22
N THR A 7 -2.80 -19.47 -5.06
CA THR A 7 -3.82 -19.63 -6.09
C THR A 7 -4.46 -21.01 -5.97
N LEU A 8 -5.78 -21.06 -6.09
CA LEU A 8 -6.55 -22.29 -6.21
C LEU A 8 -7.30 -22.24 -7.54
N GLN A 9 -7.05 -23.22 -8.40
CA GLN A 9 -7.70 -23.34 -9.70
C GLN A 9 -8.60 -24.58 -9.71
N SER A 10 -9.86 -24.38 -10.09
CA SER A 10 -10.89 -25.41 -10.15
C SER A 10 -11.64 -25.33 -11.49
N GLN A 11 -12.64 -26.19 -11.68
CA GLN A 11 -13.54 -26.10 -12.84
C GLN A 11 -14.49 -24.89 -12.76
N GLU A 12 -14.80 -24.44 -11.53
CA GLU A 12 -15.67 -23.27 -11.26
C GLU A 12 -14.94 -21.95 -11.54
N GLY A 13 -13.60 -21.93 -11.38
CA GLY A 13 -12.79 -20.75 -11.63
C GLY A 13 -11.43 -20.76 -10.93
N ILE A 14 -10.91 -19.56 -10.69
CA ILE A 14 -9.69 -19.30 -9.95
C ILE A 14 -10.01 -18.44 -8.73
N ILE A 15 -9.36 -18.79 -7.62
CA ILE A 15 -9.30 -18.00 -6.39
C ILE A 15 -7.84 -17.63 -6.16
N VAL A 16 -7.60 -16.37 -5.82
CA VAL A 16 -6.29 -15.79 -5.56
C VAL A 16 -6.32 -15.16 -4.17
N ILE A 17 -5.40 -15.58 -3.32
CA ILE A 17 -5.22 -15.04 -1.96
C ILE A 17 -3.85 -14.39 -1.91
N LEU A 18 -3.81 -13.10 -1.55
CA LEU A 18 -2.59 -12.36 -1.30
C LEU A 18 -2.54 -11.99 0.17
N ILE A 19 -1.45 -12.38 0.85
CA ILE A 19 -1.22 -12.12 2.27
C ILE A 19 -0.09 -11.10 2.39
N TYR A 20 -0.35 -10.01 3.11
CA TYR A 20 0.63 -8.99 3.42
C TYR A 20 0.53 -8.60 4.90
N VAL A 21 1.50 -9.02 5.70
CA VAL A 21 1.54 -8.76 7.15
C VAL A 21 0.18 -9.12 7.80
N ASP A 22 -0.62 -8.13 8.18
CA ASP A 22 -1.92 -8.30 8.84
C ASP A 22 -3.11 -8.30 7.87
N ASP A 23 -2.89 -7.96 6.59
CA ASP A 23 -3.93 -7.82 5.57
C ASP A 23 -3.99 -9.04 4.64
N ILE A 24 -5.21 -9.48 4.33
CA ILE A 24 -5.47 -10.55 3.36
C ILE A 24 -6.41 -10.02 2.27
N ILE A 25 -5.97 -10.11 1.02
CA ILE A 25 -6.78 -9.83 -0.16
C ILE A 25 -7.19 -11.16 -0.79
N ILE A 26 -8.49 -11.32 -1.03
CA ILE A 26 -9.04 -12.47 -1.75
C ILE A 26 -9.73 -11.96 -3.02
N SER A 27 -9.37 -12.55 -4.15
CA SER A 27 -9.88 -12.21 -5.48
C SER A 27 -10.10 -13.48 -6.30
N GLY A 28 -10.76 -13.38 -7.45
CA GLY A 28 -11.08 -14.52 -8.30
C GLY A 28 -12.39 -14.36 -9.05
N ASN A 29 -12.65 -15.27 -9.99
CA ASN A 29 -13.92 -15.35 -10.71
C ASN A 29 -14.90 -16.37 -10.10
N ASP A 30 -14.42 -17.29 -9.26
CA ASP A 30 -15.27 -18.18 -8.46
C ASP A 30 -15.78 -17.46 -7.20
N LYS A 31 -16.97 -16.86 -7.30
CA LYS A 31 -17.57 -16.11 -6.20
C LYS A 31 -17.98 -17.01 -5.03
N VAL A 32 -18.38 -18.25 -5.30
CA VAL A 32 -18.83 -19.18 -4.26
C VAL A 32 -17.63 -19.62 -3.45
N GLY A 33 -16.57 -20.08 -4.11
CA GLY A 33 -15.33 -20.46 -3.46
C GLY A 33 -14.66 -19.32 -2.70
N ILE A 34 -14.76 -18.06 -3.17
CA ILE A 34 -14.30 -16.89 -2.39
C ILE A 34 -15.07 -16.77 -1.06
N GLN A 35 -16.40 -16.95 -1.06
CA GLN A 35 -17.19 -16.87 0.18
C GLN A 35 -16.88 -18.02 1.14
N GLU A 36 -16.72 -19.24 0.61
CA GLU A 36 -16.32 -20.40 1.41
C GLU A 36 -14.92 -20.21 2.02
N THR A 37 -13.97 -19.69 1.23
CA THR A 37 -12.62 -19.36 1.68
C THR A 37 -12.66 -18.31 2.80
N LYS A 38 -13.45 -17.24 2.63
CA LYS A 38 -13.66 -16.23 3.68
C LYS A 38 -14.24 -16.84 4.96
N ALA A 39 -15.24 -17.71 4.84
CA ALA A 39 -15.87 -18.36 5.97
C ALA A 39 -14.91 -19.28 6.72
N TYR A 40 -14.10 -20.06 5.98
CA TYR A 40 -13.06 -20.92 6.52
C TYR A 40 -11.97 -20.11 7.24
N LEU A 41 -11.46 -19.05 6.62
CA LEU A 41 -10.45 -18.20 7.25
C LEU A 41 -10.97 -17.57 8.55
N LYS A 42 -12.24 -17.14 8.57
CA LYS A 42 -12.90 -16.60 9.77
C LYS A 42 -13.16 -17.63 10.86
N SER A 43 -13.26 -18.93 10.52
CA SER A 43 -13.45 -19.98 11.53
C SER A 43 -12.13 -20.41 12.17
N VAL A 44 -11.01 -20.27 11.46
CA VAL A 44 -9.67 -20.62 11.95
C VAL A 44 -8.99 -19.43 12.63
N PHE A 45 -9.19 -18.22 12.11
CA PHE A 45 -8.54 -17.00 12.58
C PHE A 45 -9.56 -15.92 12.91
N GLU A 46 -9.23 -15.04 13.86
CA GLU A 46 -10.03 -13.87 14.17
C GLU A 46 -9.83 -12.79 13.09
N ILE A 47 -10.48 -12.99 11.94
CA ILE A 47 -10.40 -12.09 10.78
C ILE A 47 -11.67 -11.26 10.66
N LYS A 48 -11.49 -9.96 10.45
CA LYS A 48 -12.55 -9.02 10.12
C LYS A 48 -12.65 -8.86 8.61
N ASP A 49 -13.82 -9.18 8.05
CA ASP A 49 -14.11 -8.86 6.64
C ASP A 49 -14.39 -7.35 6.52
N LEU A 50 -13.52 -6.65 5.78
CA LEU A 50 -13.67 -5.22 5.46
C LEU A 50 -14.56 -4.99 4.22
N GLY A 51 -15.00 -6.09 3.58
CA GLY A 51 -15.81 -6.08 2.38
C GLY A 51 -14.98 -5.90 1.13
N GLU A 52 -15.45 -5.03 0.24
CA GLU A 52 -14.77 -4.76 -1.02
C GLU A 52 -13.47 -3.98 -0.79
N LEU A 53 -12.39 -4.37 -1.48
CA LEU A 53 -11.10 -3.67 -1.35
C LEU A 53 -11.26 -2.22 -1.80
N LYS A 54 -11.07 -1.28 -0.87
CA LYS A 54 -11.08 0.18 -1.08
C LYS A 54 -9.74 0.83 -0.82
N TYR A 55 -8.94 0.28 0.09
CA TYR A 55 -7.60 0.74 0.40
C TYR A 55 -6.69 -0.46 0.63
N PHE A 56 -5.46 -0.40 0.12
CA PHE A 56 -4.40 -1.35 0.40
C PHE A 56 -3.06 -0.62 0.38
N LEU A 57 -2.26 -0.73 1.45
CA LEU A 57 -0.97 -0.02 1.56
C LEU A 57 -1.07 1.48 1.27
N GLY A 58 -2.11 2.18 1.73
CA GLY A 58 -2.29 3.61 1.40
C GLY A 58 -2.69 3.91 -0.05
N ILE A 59 -2.85 2.89 -0.91
CA ILE A 59 -3.40 3.00 -2.25
C ILE A 59 -4.91 2.85 -2.18
N GLU A 60 -5.62 3.88 -2.61
CA GLU A 60 -7.07 3.83 -2.82
C GLU A 60 -7.38 3.05 -4.10
N VAL A 61 -8.32 2.12 -3.99
CA VAL A 61 -8.81 1.28 -5.09
C VAL A 61 -10.24 1.69 -5.40
N CYS A 62 -10.42 2.34 -6.54
CA CYS A 62 -11.73 2.75 -7.05
C CYS A 62 -12.12 1.85 -8.22
N ARG A 63 -13.34 1.30 -8.19
CA ARG A 63 -13.90 0.53 -9.30
C ARG A 63 -14.91 1.36 -10.07
N SER A 64 -14.76 1.42 -11.39
CA SER A 64 -15.73 2.03 -12.30
C SER A 64 -16.10 1.03 -13.41
N LYS A 65 -17.09 1.38 -14.24
CA LYS A 65 -17.45 0.57 -15.42
C LYS A 65 -16.31 0.49 -16.45
N GLU A 66 -15.38 1.44 -16.42
CA GLU A 66 -14.23 1.52 -17.33
C GLU A 66 -13.03 0.70 -16.81
N GLY A 67 -13.03 0.31 -15.53
CA GLY A 67 -11.99 -0.52 -14.94
C GLY A 67 -11.68 -0.18 -13.49
N LEU A 68 -10.44 -0.51 -13.10
CA LEU A 68 -9.88 -0.25 -11.78
C LEU A 68 -8.97 0.98 -11.84
N PHE A 69 -9.22 1.92 -10.95
CA PHE A 69 -8.42 3.13 -10.76
C PHE A 69 -7.71 3.03 -9.42
N LEU A 70 -6.39 3.21 -9.44
CA LEU A 70 -5.55 3.25 -8.25
C LEU A 70 -5.13 4.70 -8.00
N SER A 71 -5.29 5.17 -6.77
CA SER A 71 -4.97 6.55 -6.39
C SER A 71 -4.27 6.58 -5.04
N GLN A 72 -3.10 7.21 -4.98
CA GLN A 72 -2.47 7.56 -3.71
C GLN A 72 -2.75 9.02 -3.31
N ARG A 73 -3.62 9.74 -4.04
CA ARG A 73 -3.81 11.19 -3.84
C ARG A 73 -4.14 11.55 -2.39
N LYS A 74 -5.08 10.83 -1.76
CA LYS A 74 -5.46 11.05 -0.36
C LYS A 74 -4.25 10.86 0.56
N TYR A 75 -3.57 9.74 0.40
CA TYR A 75 -2.36 9.40 1.15
C TYR A 75 -1.27 10.49 1.00
N THR A 76 -1.01 10.96 -0.22
CA THR A 76 -0.05 12.06 -0.48
C THR A 76 -0.47 13.36 0.20
N ILE A 77 -1.74 13.74 0.12
CA ILE A 77 -2.25 14.97 0.76
C ILE A 77 -2.11 14.87 2.28
N ASP A 78 -2.49 13.74 2.86
CA ASP A 78 -2.40 13.50 4.31
C ASP A 78 -0.93 13.54 4.76
N LEU A 79 0.00 12.97 3.99
CA LEU A 79 1.44 13.03 4.25
C LEU A 79 1.98 14.48 4.19
N LEU A 80 1.59 15.26 3.18
CA LEU A 80 1.99 16.67 3.05
C LEU A 80 1.46 17.52 4.20
N ASN A 81 0.22 17.27 4.64
CA ASN A 81 -0.37 17.94 5.79
C ASN A 81 0.39 17.62 7.08
N GLU A 82 0.66 16.34 7.34
CA GLU A 82 1.37 15.90 8.56
C GLU A 82 2.82 16.41 8.63
N THR A 83 3.46 16.62 7.48
CA THR A 83 4.85 17.13 7.41
C THR A 83 4.92 18.65 7.34
N GLY A 84 3.78 19.35 7.31
CA GLY A 84 3.74 20.81 7.11
C GLY A 84 4.26 21.25 5.74
N LYS A 85 4.22 20.37 4.74
CA LYS A 85 4.69 20.61 3.37
C LYS A 85 3.55 20.82 2.37
N LEU A 86 2.33 21.03 2.85
CA LEU A 86 1.21 21.40 1.99
C LEU A 86 1.54 22.71 1.25
N GLY A 87 1.44 22.69 -0.09
CA GLY A 87 1.79 23.84 -0.93
C GLY A 87 3.29 24.06 -1.12
N ALA A 88 4.14 23.12 -0.71
CA ALA A 88 5.57 23.15 -1.03
C ALA A 88 5.77 23.20 -2.56
N LYS A 89 6.85 23.86 -2.98
CA LYS A 89 7.22 23.94 -4.40
C LYS A 89 7.42 22.53 -4.95
N ALA A 90 6.83 22.25 -6.10
CA ALA A 90 7.06 21.00 -6.80
C ALA A 90 8.55 20.81 -7.10
N ALA A 91 9.08 19.63 -6.76
CA ALA A 91 10.40 19.19 -7.20
C ALA A 91 10.29 18.64 -8.62
N LYS A 92 11.41 18.64 -9.36
CA LYS A 92 11.47 17.94 -10.64
C LYS A 92 11.34 16.43 -10.37
N THR A 93 10.46 15.76 -11.13
CA THR A 93 10.23 14.32 -11.06
C THR A 93 10.29 13.72 -12.47
N PRO A 94 10.90 12.53 -12.67
CA PRO A 94 11.60 11.72 -11.68
C PRO A 94 12.89 12.39 -11.19
N LEU A 95 13.40 11.94 -10.04
CA LEU A 95 14.73 12.34 -9.56
C LEU A 95 15.78 11.84 -10.56
N GLU A 96 16.84 12.60 -10.81
CA GLU A 96 17.90 12.20 -11.73
C GLU A 96 18.58 10.91 -11.24
N ASP A 97 18.83 9.92 -12.12
CA ASP A 97 19.38 8.60 -11.75
C ASP A 97 20.72 8.68 -10.99
N ALA A 98 21.48 9.76 -11.22
CA ALA A 98 22.75 10.06 -10.56
C ALA A 98 22.63 11.24 -9.60
N TYR A 99 21.47 11.45 -8.97
CA TYR A 99 21.29 12.49 -7.95
C TYR A 99 22.26 12.24 -6.80
N LYS A 100 23.41 12.92 -6.86
CA LYS A 100 24.33 13.04 -5.74
C LYS A 100 23.75 14.10 -4.84
N ASN A 101 23.48 13.76 -3.58
CA ASN A 101 23.12 14.74 -2.59
C ASN A 101 24.37 15.60 -2.32
N HIS A 102 24.57 16.68 -3.09
CA HIS A 102 25.74 17.56 -2.97
C HIS A 102 25.78 18.30 -1.62
N GLN A 103 24.72 18.22 -0.82
CA GLN A 103 24.64 18.77 0.54
C GLN A 103 25.28 17.84 1.60
N ALA A 104 25.45 16.55 1.32
CA ALA A 104 26.00 15.59 2.28
C ALA A 104 27.52 15.73 2.51
N GLU A 105 28.20 16.61 1.75
CA GLU A 105 29.63 16.89 1.86
C GLU A 105 29.92 18.17 2.67
N ASP A 106 28.90 18.89 3.14
CA ASP A 106 29.10 20.02 4.05
C ASP A 106 29.30 19.50 5.48
N GLU A 107 30.45 19.78 6.10
CA GLU A 107 30.77 19.45 7.50
C GLU A 107 29.76 20.04 8.52
N ASN A 108 28.86 20.91 8.06
CA ASN A 108 27.80 21.55 8.84
C ASN A 108 26.42 20.90 8.69
N ASP A 109 26.28 19.80 7.92
CA ASP A 109 24.98 19.16 7.71
C ASP A 109 24.54 18.46 9.00
N GLN A 110 23.61 19.08 9.74
CA GLN A 110 23.14 18.55 11.01
C GLN A 110 22.07 17.49 10.79
N PRO A 111 22.07 16.40 11.59
CA PRO A 111 21.01 15.41 11.53
C PRO A 111 19.64 16.06 11.70
N PHE A 112 18.64 15.53 11.01
CA PHE A 112 17.26 16.00 11.16
C PHE A 112 16.84 15.94 12.64
N ASP A 113 16.42 17.09 13.18
CA ASP A 113 16.20 17.29 14.62
C ASP A 113 15.25 16.25 15.24
N ASP A 114 14.18 15.88 14.53
CA ASP A 114 13.18 14.93 15.00
C ASP A 114 13.32 13.56 14.31
N ALA A 115 14.17 12.71 14.90
CA ALA A 115 14.36 11.35 14.43
C ALA A 115 13.06 10.51 14.39
N LYS A 116 12.06 10.79 15.24
CA LYS A 116 10.77 10.06 15.22
C LYS A 116 9.95 10.47 14.02
N LEU A 117 9.85 11.78 13.76
CA LEU A 117 9.16 12.29 12.58
C LEU A 117 9.83 11.79 11.30
N TYR A 118 11.17 11.81 11.23
CA TYR A 118 11.91 11.24 10.09
C TYR A 118 11.54 9.77 9.86
N ARG A 119 11.66 8.91 10.88
CA ARG A 119 11.32 7.48 10.77
C ARG A 119 9.85 7.27 10.40
N LYS A 120 8.95 8.08 10.94
CA LYS A 120 7.51 8.04 10.60
C LYS A 120 7.27 8.39 9.13
N ILE A 121 7.92 9.43 8.61
CA ILE A 121 7.80 9.81 7.19
C ILE A 121 8.37 8.72 6.30
N VAL A 122 9.58 8.25 6.58
CA VAL A 122 10.23 7.18 5.81
C VAL A 122 9.39 5.90 5.82
N GLY A 123 8.88 5.49 6.98
CA GLY A 123 8.02 4.31 7.10
C GLY A 123 6.64 4.45 6.44
N LYS A 124 6.25 5.67 6.07
CA LYS A 124 5.06 5.91 5.28
C LYS A 124 5.34 5.79 3.78
N LEU A 125 6.56 6.08 3.30
CA LEU A 125 6.89 6.00 1.87
C LEU A 125 6.76 4.54 1.39
N ILE A 126 5.97 4.37 0.33
CA ILE A 126 5.55 3.12 -0.32
C ILE A 126 5.87 3.19 -1.80
#